data_AF-A0A8J8BX88-F1
#
_entry.id   AF-A0A8J8BX88-F1
#
_cell.length_a   1.000
_cell.length_b   1.000
_cell.length_c   1.000
_cell.angle_alpha   90.00
_cell.angle_beta   90.00
_cell.angle_gamma   90.00
#
_symmetry.space_group_name_H-M   'P 1'
#
loop_
_entity.id
_entity.type
_entity.pdbx_description
1 polymer ?
#
loop_
_entity_poly.entity_id
_entity_poly.type
_entity_poly.pdbx_seq_one_letter_code
_entity_poly.pdbx_strand_id
1 'polypeptide(L)'
;MSFILDPPALFLLGALVYIGSKRIHLRRLWAYALGISIITVFVVVSSLLYLDWIRWHIPFIMDMKGSEWMFHSNITGIYKENVHIVYVVIMFALYPLWYYSGYVAAQYLSKRMKIENKVYDISHVKSRKKPKIDAFTIKRGTDPRKLLQECLSALGGMEKFVKKGDKVLIKPNICGGNPKRPGSFTTIEVTDELVRLVREAGGTPLVVDSDMIWTEFWPVASQEGYYKWAKHASTTFKNLFDTKCAYFDFGGALQIQVISKELLNADVIISLPTMKTHILTGVTCGMKNMYGTFPQMDKAVFHKLGIHKVIFEVNKAFLPNLTIIDGTIGGEAMGPLSSEPVNYQTLVASGNVVVADAVACKLIGFNPLDIEHIKLAHEAGLGDATVEPDIEDLPPHEKDKNWKKPSVKAGQFYNDVLETVLKYPGVETFFNLLTDFILYDAATLPIFENLTPELLFILNDIFDALGRSGKVKWQEPPEW
;
A
#
# COMPACT_ATOMS: atom_id res chain seq x y z
N MET A 1 -15.55 -32.46 -10.79
CA MET A 1 -14.57 -32.64 -11.87
C MET A 1 -15.32 -32.79 -13.18
N SER A 2 -15.77 -31.69 -13.77
CA SER A 2 -16.31 -31.55 -15.12
C SER A 2 -16.28 -30.08 -15.56
N PHE A 3 -16.35 -29.82 -16.86
CA PHE A 3 -16.31 -28.45 -17.38
C PHE A 3 -17.51 -27.58 -16.97
N ILE A 4 -18.62 -28.18 -16.55
CA ILE A 4 -19.82 -27.48 -16.08
C ILE A 4 -19.76 -27.27 -14.56
N LEU A 5 -19.33 -28.27 -13.80
CA LEU A 5 -19.40 -28.26 -12.34
C LEU A 5 -18.15 -27.66 -11.68
N ASP A 6 -16.99 -27.72 -12.35
CA ASP A 6 -15.73 -27.27 -11.78
C ASP A 6 -15.66 -25.76 -11.60
N PRO A 7 -16.08 -24.91 -12.56
CA PRO A 7 -16.08 -23.46 -12.37
C PRO A 7 -16.82 -23.00 -11.09
N PRO A 8 -18.10 -23.35 -10.85
CA PRO A 8 -18.78 -22.95 -9.62
C PRO A 8 -18.20 -23.61 -8.36
N ALA A 9 -17.73 -24.86 -8.45
CA ALA A 9 -17.11 -25.54 -7.30
C ALA A 9 -15.78 -24.87 -6.90
N LEU A 10 -14.91 -24.57 -7.85
CA LEU A 10 -13.66 -23.85 -7.64
C LEU A 10 -13.92 -22.46 -7.06
N PHE A 11 -14.89 -21.72 -7.60
CA PHE A 11 -15.30 -20.43 -7.05
C PHE A 11 -15.73 -20.55 -5.58
N LEU A 12 -16.61 -21.50 -5.24
CA LEU A 12 -17.04 -21.72 -3.86
C LEU A 12 -15.87 -22.11 -2.94
N LEU A 13 -14.97 -22.98 -3.41
CA LEU A 13 -13.78 -23.38 -2.65
C LEU A 13 -12.84 -22.21 -2.40
N GLY A 14 -12.62 -21.34 -3.40
CA GLY A 14 -11.88 -20.10 -3.23
C GLY A 14 -12.47 -19.21 -2.14
N ALA A 15 -13.79 -19.01 -2.20
CA ALA A 15 -14.52 -18.24 -1.19
C ALA A 15 -14.39 -18.84 0.22
N LEU A 16 -14.54 -20.15 0.35
CA LEU A 16 -14.42 -20.88 1.62
C LEU A 16 -13.01 -20.82 2.20
N VAL A 17 -11.97 -20.93 1.36
CA VAL A 17 -10.58 -20.82 1.80
C VAL A 17 -10.32 -19.42 2.36
N TYR A 18 -10.78 -18.36 1.71
CA TYR A 18 -10.66 -16.99 2.24
C TYR A 18 -11.34 -16.84 3.61
N ILE A 19 -12.60 -17.27 3.71
CA ILE A 19 -13.39 -17.15 4.95
C ILE A 19 -12.74 -17.96 6.07
N GLY A 20 -12.33 -19.19 5.77
CA GLY A 20 -11.64 -20.09 6.70
C GLY A 20 -10.32 -19.51 7.17
N SER A 21 -9.47 -19.03 6.25
CA SER A 21 -8.16 -18.45 6.58
C SER A 21 -8.29 -17.24 7.49
N LYS A 22 -9.32 -16.40 7.28
CA LYS A 22 -9.61 -15.24 8.13
C LYS A 22 -10.03 -15.65 9.54
N ARG A 23 -10.87 -16.69 9.69
CA ARG A 23 -11.37 -17.15 10.99
C ARG A 23 -10.28 -17.74 11.89
N ILE A 24 -9.31 -18.44 11.31
CA ILE A 24 -8.25 -19.12 12.06
C ILE A 24 -6.92 -18.34 12.07
N HIS A 25 -6.90 -17.12 11.53
CA HIS A 25 -5.69 -16.30 11.36
C HIS A 25 -4.56 -17.07 10.64
N LEU A 26 -4.92 -17.86 9.63
CA LEU A 26 -3.95 -18.67 8.88
C LEU A 26 -2.97 -17.73 8.16
N ARG A 27 -1.66 -18.03 8.23
CA ARG A 27 -0.67 -17.25 7.46
C ARG A 27 -1.02 -17.34 5.97
N ARG A 28 -0.94 -16.20 5.27
CA ARG A 28 -1.33 -16.07 3.86
C ARG A 28 -0.68 -17.13 2.95
N LEU A 29 0.59 -17.46 3.22
CA LEU A 29 1.34 -18.47 2.48
C LEU A 29 0.72 -19.88 2.56
N TRP A 30 0.13 -20.24 3.71
CA TRP A 30 -0.59 -21.51 3.86
C TRP A 30 -1.94 -21.51 3.15
N ALA A 31 -2.64 -20.37 3.12
CA ALA A 31 -3.86 -20.24 2.34
C ALA A 31 -3.58 -20.37 0.83
N TYR A 32 -2.46 -19.81 0.36
CA TYR A 32 -2.00 -19.99 -1.02
C TYR A 32 -1.56 -21.41 -1.32
N ALA A 33 -0.78 -22.04 -0.44
CA ALA A 33 -0.40 -23.44 -0.59
C ALA A 33 -1.64 -24.34 -0.70
N LEU A 34 -2.65 -24.11 0.16
CA LEU A 34 -3.92 -24.82 0.10
C LEU A 34 -4.66 -24.57 -1.22
N GLY A 35 -4.71 -23.33 -1.70
CA GLY A 35 -5.32 -22.99 -3.00
C GLY A 35 -4.62 -23.68 -4.17
N ILE A 36 -3.28 -23.66 -4.21
CA ILE A 36 -2.48 -24.36 -5.22
C ILE A 36 -2.75 -25.86 -5.16
N SER A 37 -2.80 -26.46 -3.97
CA SER A 37 -3.13 -27.89 -3.80
C SER A 37 -4.52 -28.22 -4.33
N ILE A 38 -5.54 -27.40 -4.03
CA ILE A 38 -6.91 -27.58 -4.54
C ILE A 38 -6.92 -27.52 -6.07
N ILE A 39 -6.35 -26.47 -6.66
CA ILE A 39 -6.30 -26.30 -8.11
C ILE A 39 -5.56 -27.46 -8.77
N THR A 40 -4.43 -27.90 -8.19
CA THR A 40 -3.64 -29.02 -8.70
C THR A 40 -4.46 -30.32 -8.72
N VAL A 41 -5.19 -30.62 -7.64
CA VAL A 41 -6.09 -31.77 -7.60
C VAL A 41 -7.15 -31.67 -8.70
N PHE A 42 -7.74 -30.49 -8.91
CA PHE A 42 -8.71 -30.28 -9.98
C PHE A 42 -8.13 -30.52 -11.38
N VAL A 43 -6.97 -29.95 -11.67
CA VAL A 43 -6.32 -30.13 -12.98
C VAL A 43 -5.90 -31.58 -13.20
N VAL A 44 -5.29 -32.23 -12.21
CA VAL A 44 -4.82 -33.62 -12.34
C VAL A 44 -5.99 -34.58 -12.53
N VAL A 45 -7.00 -34.53 -11.66
CA VAL A 45 -8.14 -35.45 -11.75
C VAL A 45 -8.94 -35.20 -13.03
N SER A 46 -9.15 -33.94 -13.42
CA SER A 46 -9.85 -33.61 -14.67
C SER A 46 -9.07 -34.06 -15.90
N SER A 47 -7.74 -34.00 -15.87
CA SER A 47 -6.89 -34.53 -16.94
C SER A 47 -6.99 -36.04 -17.04
N LEU A 48 -6.94 -36.76 -15.91
CA LEU A 48 -7.09 -38.22 -15.88
C LEU A 48 -8.47 -38.67 -16.37
N LEU A 49 -9.53 -37.93 -16.03
CA LEU A 49 -10.89 -38.16 -16.54
C LEU A 49 -10.96 -37.90 -18.05
N TYR A 50 -10.47 -36.74 -18.52
CA TYR A 50 -10.47 -36.40 -19.94
C TYR A 50 -9.68 -37.41 -20.80
N LEU A 51 -8.57 -37.94 -20.27
CA LEU A 51 -7.77 -38.98 -20.93
C LEU A 51 -8.40 -40.38 -20.85
N ASP A 52 -9.54 -40.52 -20.16
CA ASP A 52 -10.22 -41.79 -19.90
C ASP A 52 -9.36 -42.81 -19.12
N TRP A 53 -8.33 -42.33 -18.39
CA TRP A 53 -7.46 -43.17 -17.55
C TRP A 53 -8.16 -43.59 -16.25
N ILE A 54 -9.08 -42.76 -15.77
CA ILE A 54 -9.95 -43.05 -14.64
C ILE A 54 -11.41 -42.80 -15.05
N ARG A 55 -12.34 -43.50 -14.39
CA ARG A 55 -13.79 -43.24 -14.50
C ARG A 55 -14.26 -42.54 -13.24
N TRP A 56 -15.24 -41.66 -13.37
CA TRP A 56 -15.84 -41.01 -12.20
C TRP A 56 -16.90 -41.94 -11.58
N HIS A 57 -16.56 -42.59 -10.46
CA HIS A 57 -17.49 -43.47 -9.75
C HIS A 57 -18.28 -42.66 -8.70
N ILE A 58 -19.46 -42.18 -9.08
CA ILE A 58 -20.53 -41.94 -8.11
C ILE A 58 -21.30 -43.26 -8.02
N PRO A 59 -21.31 -43.96 -6.87
CA PRO A 59 -22.11 -45.17 -6.76
C PRO A 59 -23.57 -44.76 -7.03
N PHE A 60 -24.23 -45.49 -7.94
CA PHE A 60 -25.65 -45.39 -8.30
C PHE A 60 -26.09 -44.59 -9.54
N ILE A 61 -25.25 -43.89 -10.32
CA ILE A 61 -25.80 -43.10 -11.46
C ILE A 61 -25.26 -43.39 -12.88
N MET A 62 -23.99 -43.69 -13.15
CA MET A 62 -23.57 -43.83 -14.57
C MET A 62 -22.23 -44.56 -14.75
N ASP A 63 -22.19 -45.64 -15.56
CA ASP A 63 -20.95 -46.22 -16.10
C ASP A 63 -20.47 -45.42 -17.33
N MET A 64 -20.19 -44.14 -17.12
CA MET A 64 -19.71 -43.25 -18.19
C MET A 64 -18.18 -43.28 -18.28
N LYS A 65 -17.66 -43.08 -19.49
CA LYS A 65 -16.23 -42.79 -19.66
C LYS A 65 -15.88 -41.46 -19.00
N GLY A 66 -14.62 -41.30 -18.60
CA GLY A 66 -14.17 -40.07 -17.92
C GLY A 66 -14.38 -38.82 -18.78
N SER A 67 -14.13 -38.90 -20.09
CA SER A 67 -14.32 -37.80 -21.02
C SER A 67 -15.80 -37.47 -21.25
N GLU A 68 -16.67 -38.48 -21.32
CA GLU A 68 -18.12 -38.30 -21.40
C GLU A 68 -18.65 -37.58 -20.16
N TRP A 69 -18.12 -37.93 -18.98
CA TRP A 69 -18.42 -37.23 -17.74
C TRP A 69 -17.90 -35.78 -17.77
N MET A 70 -16.68 -35.54 -18.25
CA MET A 70 -16.11 -34.18 -18.34
C MET A 70 -16.96 -33.23 -19.18
N PHE A 71 -17.49 -33.71 -20.31
CA PHE A 71 -18.34 -32.92 -21.22
C PHE A 71 -19.83 -33.01 -20.89
N HIS A 72 -20.23 -33.86 -19.94
CA HIS A 72 -21.65 -34.15 -19.66
C HIS A 72 -22.36 -34.58 -20.94
N SER A 73 -21.76 -35.47 -21.73
CA SER A 73 -22.18 -35.79 -23.09
C SER A 73 -23.62 -36.29 -23.18
N ASN A 74 -24.13 -36.91 -22.11
CA ASN A 74 -25.52 -37.32 -21.97
C ASN A 74 -26.53 -36.15 -21.93
N ILE A 75 -26.08 -34.94 -21.59
CA ILE A 75 -26.88 -33.72 -21.50
C ILE A 75 -26.53 -32.77 -22.64
N THR A 76 -25.23 -32.59 -22.91
CA THR A 76 -24.74 -31.58 -23.88
C THR A 76 -24.72 -32.10 -25.31
N GLY A 77 -24.69 -33.42 -25.50
CA GLY A 77 -24.45 -34.04 -26.81
C GLY A 77 -23.03 -33.80 -27.35
N ILE A 78 -22.13 -33.22 -26.56
CA ILE A 78 -20.74 -32.92 -26.94
C ILE A 78 -19.87 -34.09 -26.48
N TYR A 79 -19.15 -34.70 -27.41
CA TYR A 79 -18.18 -35.75 -27.15
C TYR A 79 -16.76 -35.23 -27.35
N LYS A 80 -15.78 -35.97 -26.79
CA LYS A 80 -14.34 -35.65 -26.89
C LYS A 80 -13.88 -35.41 -28.33
N GLU A 81 -14.44 -36.16 -29.27
CA GLU A 81 -14.15 -36.08 -30.71
C GLU A 81 -14.60 -34.76 -31.34
N ASN A 82 -15.59 -34.09 -30.74
CA ASN A 82 -16.14 -32.83 -31.24
C ASN A 82 -15.34 -31.60 -30.81
N VAL A 83 -14.39 -31.75 -29.89
CA VAL A 83 -13.70 -30.62 -29.25
C VAL A 83 -12.20 -30.70 -29.51
N HIS A 84 -11.67 -29.69 -30.18
CA HIS A 84 -10.23 -29.59 -30.39
C HIS A 84 -9.49 -29.46 -29.06
N ILE A 85 -8.38 -30.20 -28.90
CA ILE A 85 -7.62 -30.30 -27.64
C ILE A 85 -7.19 -28.93 -27.07
N VAL A 86 -6.94 -27.94 -27.92
CA VAL A 86 -6.59 -26.57 -27.51
C VAL A 86 -7.66 -25.96 -26.60
N TYR A 87 -8.96 -26.18 -26.88
CA TYR A 87 -10.03 -25.65 -26.03
C TYR A 87 -10.04 -26.32 -24.66
N VAL A 88 -9.76 -27.62 -24.59
CA VAL A 88 -9.65 -28.39 -23.35
C VAL A 88 -8.51 -27.84 -22.49
N VAL A 89 -7.35 -27.59 -23.11
CA VAL A 89 -6.20 -26.96 -22.44
C VAL A 89 -6.55 -25.58 -21.90
N ILE A 90 -7.25 -24.74 -22.68
CA ILE A 90 -7.72 -23.43 -22.24
C ILE A 90 -8.67 -23.57 -21.04
N MET A 91 -9.63 -24.50 -21.09
CA MET A 91 -10.58 -24.70 -19.98
C MET A 91 -9.88 -25.09 -18.68
N PHE A 92 -8.86 -25.96 -18.73
CA PHE A 92 -8.04 -26.27 -17.54
C PHE A 92 -7.21 -25.07 -17.08
N ALA A 93 -6.66 -24.29 -18.00
CA ALA A 93 -5.93 -23.07 -17.67
C ALA A 93 -6.80 -22.00 -16.99
N LEU A 94 -8.13 -22.08 -17.12
CA LEU A 94 -9.08 -21.20 -16.43
C LEU A 94 -9.42 -21.65 -15.00
N TYR A 95 -9.04 -22.85 -14.57
CA TYR A 95 -9.35 -23.33 -13.20
C TYR A 95 -8.78 -22.44 -12.09
N PRO A 96 -7.51 -21.99 -12.17
CA PRO A 96 -6.98 -21.00 -11.24
C PRO A 96 -7.82 -19.72 -11.19
N LEU A 97 -8.30 -19.25 -12.35
CA LEU A 97 -9.10 -18.02 -12.45
C LEU A 97 -10.43 -18.15 -11.70
N TRP A 98 -11.14 -19.28 -11.85
CA TRP A 98 -12.39 -19.52 -11.14
C TRP A 98 -12.22 -19.60 -9.62
N TYR A 99 -11.21 -20.36 -9.17
CA TYR A 99 -10.86 -20.44 -7.76
C TYR A 99 -10.55 -19.06 -7.18
N TYR A 100 -9.66 -18.33 -7.87
CA TYR A 100 -9.23 -17.03 -7.43
C TYR A 100 -10.37 -15.99 -7.44
N SER A 101 -11.24 -16.03 -8.44
CA SER A 101 -12.43 -15.17 -8.50
C SER A 101 -13.33 -15.35 -7.29
N GLY A 102 -13.52 -16.60 -6.84
CA GLY A 102 -14.25 -16.90 -5.62
C GLY A 102 -13.59 -16.39 -4.35
N TYR A 103 -12.27 -16.56 -4.25
CA TYR A 103 -11.46 -16.04 -3.16
C TYR A 103 -11.60 -14.51 -3.04
N VAL A 104 -11.45 -13.78 -4.15
CA VAL A 104 -11.59 -12.32 -4.20
C VAL A 104 -13.02 -11.86 -3.97
N ALA A 105 -14.03 -12.55 -4.51
CA ALA A 105 -15.42 -12.23 -4.24
C ALA A 105 -15.74 -12.31 -2.74
N ALA A 106 -15.26 -13.36 -2.05
CA ALA A 106 -15.42 -13.48 -0.60
C ALA A 106 -14.63 -12.40 0.16
N GLN A 107 -13.43 -12.07 -0.31
CA GLN A 107 -12.63 -10.98 0.24
C GLN A 107 -13.39 -9.65 0.18
N TYR A 108 -13.92 -9.30 -0.98
CA TYR A 108 -14.69 -8.08 -1.22
C TYR A 108 -15.96 -8.04 -0.36
N LEU A 109 -16.74 -9.13 -0.34
CA LEU A 109 -17.97 -9.21 0.45
C LEU A 109 -17.73 -9.12 1.96
N SER A 110 -16.57 -9.60 2.44
CA SER A 110 -16.22 -9.55 3.87
C SER A 110 -15.74 -8.17 4.34
N LYS A 111 -15.37 -7.29 3.40
CA LYS A 111 -14.76 -5.99 3.65
C LYS A 111 -15.83 -4.90 3.47
N ARG A 112 -16.76 -4.81 4.43
CA ARG A 112 -17.74 -3.71 4.49
C ARG A 112 -17.29 -2.66 5.51
N MET A 113 -16.92 -1.48 5.01
CA MET A 113 -16.70 -0.32 5.86
C MET A 113 -17.99 0.07 6.59
N LYS A 114 -17.86 0.44 7.87
CA LYS A 114 -18.97 0.97 8.67
C LYS A 114 -19.07 2.47 8.43
N ILE A 115 -19.81 2.88 7.40
CA ILE A 115 -19.94 4.29 7.01
C ILE A 115 -21.20 4.89 7.61
N GLU A 116 -21.05 6.02 8.30
CA GLU A 116 -22.15 6.88 8.73
C GLU A 116 -22.59 7.77 7.57
N ASN A 117 -23.89 7.87 7.30
CA ASN A 117 -24.46 8.67 6.21
C ASN A 117 -24.43 10.20 6.46
N LYS A 118 -23.54 10.67 7.33
CA LYS A 118 -23.35 12.09 7.60
C LYS A 118 -22.11 12.58 6.85
N VAL A 119 -22.25 13.72 6.18
CA VAL A 119 -21.14 14.45 5.56
C VAL A 119 -20.56 15.43 6.57
N TYR A 120 -19.24 15.41 6.71
CA TYR A 120 -18.45 16.34 7.51
C TYR A 120 -17.61 17.23 6.59
N ASP A 121 -17.00 18.26 7.16
CA ASP A 121 -16.10 19.18 6.46
C ASP A 121 -14.98 19.63 7.41
N ILE A 122 -14.08 20.49 6.93
CA ILE A 122 -12.93 20.98 7.71
C ILE A 122 -13.31 21.68 9.03
N SER A 123 -14.51 22.22 9.17
CA SER A 123 -14.97 22.85 10.42
C SER A 123 -15.21 21.83 11.54
N HIS A 124 -15.37 20.56 11.19
CA HIS A 124 -15.59 19.46 12.12
C HIS A 124 -14.29 18.79 12.59
N VAL A 125 -13.15 19.14 12.01
CA VAL A 125 -11.85 18.59 12.38
C VAL A 125 -11.42 19.18 13.72
N LYS A 126 -11.27 18.32 14.75
CA LYS A 126 -10.94 18.77 16.11
C LYS A 126 -9.47 19.09 16.32
N SER A 127 -8.58 18.50 15.52
CA SER A 127 -7.14 18.65 15.72
C SER A 127 -6.77 20.13 15.71
N ARG A 128 -6.03 20.57 16.74
CA ARG A 128 -5.78 22.01 16.95
C ARG A 128 -5.11 22.62 15.73
N LYS A 129 -5.57 23.80 15.32
CA LYS A 129 -4.99 24.53 14.18
C LYS A 129 -3.57 25.00 14.51
N LYS A 130 -2.68 24.78 13.55
CA LYS A 130 -1.30 25.28 13.37
C LYS A 130 -0.70 26.05 14.57
N PRO A 131 0.30 25.49 15.27
CA PRO A 131 1.33 26.32 15.86
C PRO A 131 2.06 27.04 14.70
N LYS A 132 2.16 28.38 14.71
CA LYS A 132 2.98 29.16 13.75
C LYS A 132 4.47 28.90 14.00
N ILE A 133 4.91 27.67 13.79
CA ILE A 133 6.28 27.26 14.06
C ILE A 133 6.78 26.57 12.81
N ASP A 134 7.46 27.34 11.98
CA ASP A 134 8.26 26.83 10.87
C ASP A 134 9.65 26.37 11.36
N ALA A 135 9.80 26.17 12.67
CA ALA A 135 10.99 25.55 13.23
C ALA A 135 11.02 24.05 12.89
N PHE A 136 12.21 23.59 12.55
CA PHE A 136 12.52 22.20 12.36
C PHE A 136 13.79 21.86 13.12
N THR A 137 14.04 20.57 13.28
CA THR A 137 15.25 20.02 13.87
C THR A 137 15.70 18.85 13.04
N ILE A 138 17.02 18.67 12.98
CA ILE A 138 17.66 17.51 12.37
C ILE A 138 18.61 16.96 13.42
N LYS A 139 18.52 15.66 13.70
CA LYS A 139 19.45 14.96 14.60
C LYS A 139 19.93 13.69 13.94
N ARG A 140 21.20 13.38 14.15
CA ARG A 140 21.85 12.21 13.56
C ARG A 140 22.60 11.39 14.62
N GLY A 141 22.43 10.07 14.59
CA GLY A 141 23.01 9.15 15.56
C GLY A 141 22.42 7.74 15.50
N THR A 142 22.98 6.84 16.29
CA THR A 142 22.67 5.40 16.23
C THR A 142 21.52 4.96 17.14
N ASP A 143 21.11 5.78 18.12
CA ASP A 143 20.03 5.47 19.05
C ASP A 143 18.75 6.23 18.66
N PRO A 144 17.75 5.55 18.05
CA PRO A 144 16.51 6.18 17.60
C PRO A 144 15.73 6.88 18.72
N ARG A 145 15.77 6.33 19.95
CA ARG A 145 14.99 6.89 21.07
C ARG A 145 15.60 8.20 21.53
N LYS A 146 16.92 8.21 21.71
CA LYS A 146 17.66 9.41 22.10
C LYS A 146 17.52 10.50 21.04
N LEU A 147 17.62 10.15 19.76
CA LEU A 147 17.41 11.10 18.66
C LEU A 147 16.04 11.75 18.70
N LEU A 148 14.98 10.97 18.95
CA LEU A 148 13.63 11.52 19.04
C LEU A 148 13.51 12.49 20.23
N GLN A 149 14.07 12.14 21.38
CA GLN A 149 14.08 13.04 22.55
C GLN A 149 14.83 14.35 22.27
N GLU A 150 16.00 14.29 21.63
CA GLU A 150 16.79 15.47 21.27
C GLU A 150 16.06 16.36 20.26
N CYS A 151 15.44 15.77 19.24
CA CYS A 151 14.60 16.48 18.28
C CYS A 151 13.46 17.23 19.00
N LEU A 152 12.69 16.53 19.82
CA LEU A 152 11.53 17.13 20.49
C LEU A 152 11.95 18.17 21.52
N SER A 153 13.04 17.94 22.25
CA SER A 153 13.60 18.93 23.18
C SER A 153 13.98 20.23 22.45
N ALA A 154 14.62 20.14 21.29
CA ALA A 154 14.96 21.30 20.45
C ALA A 154 13.72 22.05 19.94
N LEU A 155 12.60 21.35 19.74
CA LEU A 155 11.33 21.96 19.36
C LEU A 155 10.55 22.53 20.56
N GLY A 156 11.06 22.40 21.79
CA GLY A 156 10.42 22.88 23.01
C GLY A 156 9.55 21.85 23.73
N GLY A 157 9.84 20.56 23.56
CA GLY A 157 9.23 19.45 24.29
C GLY A 157 7.93 18.92 23.68
N MET A 158 7.52 17.73 24.12
CA MET A 158 6.28 17.08 23.67
C MET A 158 5.04 17.86 24.14
N GLU A 159 5.11 18.45 25.32
CA GLU A 159 4.09 19.27 25.95
C GLU A 159 3.68 20.49 25.13
N LYS A 160 4.50 20.90 24.16
CA LYS A 160 4.17 21.95 23.21
C LYS A 160 3.08 21.52 22.22
N PHE A 161 3.08 20.25 21.85
CA PHE A 161 2.15 19.65 20.87
C PHE A 161 0.98 18.96 21.56
N VAL A 162 1.26 18.23 22.64
CA VAL A 162 0.31 17.40 23.38
C VAL A 162 0.02 18.01 24.75
N LYS A 163 -1.26 18.06 25.11
CA LYS A 163 -1.79 18.51 26.39
C LYS A 163 -2.49 17.35 27.10
N LYS A 164 -2.59 17.46 28.42
CA LYS A 164 -3.28 16.46 29.25
C LYS A 164 -4.71 16.25 28.77
N GLY A 165 -5.07 14.99 28.51
CA GLY A 165 -6.40 14.58 28.06
C GLY A 165 -6.59 14.52 26.54
N ASP A 166 -5.61 14.96 25.75
CA ASP A 166 -5.71 14.88 24.28
C ASP A 166 -5.77 13.44 23.79
N LYS A 167 -6.57 13.21 22.75
CA LYS A 167 -6.49 12.03 21.90
C LYS A 167 -5.48 12.30 20.79
N VAL A 168 -4.37 11.57 20.81
CA VAL A 168 -3.25 11.77 19.90
C VAL A 168 -3.23 10.66 18.87
N LEU A 169 -3.59 10.98 17.64
CA LEU A 169 -3.48 10.05 16.51
C LEU A 169 -2.04 10.08 15.99
N ILE A 170 -1.39 8.92 16.00
CA ILE A 170 -0.02 8.73 15.50
C ILE A 170 -0.11 7.88 14.24
N LYS A 171 0.40 8.40 13.13
CA LYS A 171 0.37 7.76 11.82
C LYS A 171 1.79 7.34 11.40
N PRO A 172 2.32 6.18 11.85
CA PRO A 172 3.53 5.62 11.26
C PRO A 172 3.30 5.21 9.79
N ASN A 173 4.39 4.99 9.04
CA ASN A 173 4.32 4.31 7.76
C ASN A 173 4.47 2.79 8.01
N ILE A 174 3.37 2.04 7.93
CA ILE A 174 3.32 0.58 8.06
C ILE A 174 2.96 -0.05 6.70
N CYS A 175 1.92 0.48 6.04
CA CYS A 175 1.49 -0.02 4.73
C CYS A 175 2.18 0.72 3.56
N GLY A 176 2.29 0.06 2.41
CA GLY A 176 2.87 0.64 1.19
C GLY A 176 4.40 0.52 1.11
N GLY A 177 4.97 -0.52 1.71
CA GLY A 177 6.38 -0.90 1.62
C GLY A 177 6.53 -2.43 1.53
N ASN A 178 7.77 -2.91 1.55
CA ASN A 178 8.05 -4.35 1.61
C ASN A 178 8.47 -4.71 3.05
N PRO A 179 7.69 -5.51 3.79
CA PRO A 179 7.98 -5.78 5.20
C PRO A 179 9.31 -6.51 5.45
N LYS A 180 9.94 -7.06 4.39
CA LYS A 180 11.28 -7.68 4.46
C LYS A 180 12.42 -6.69 4.26
N ARG A 181 12.14 -5.47 3.81
CA ARG A 181 13.14 -4.44 3.51
C ARG A 181 13.08 -3.32 4.56
N PRO A 182 14.09 -3.21 5.44
CA PRO A 182 14.23 -2.07 6.33
C PRO A 182 14.20 -0.74 5.56
N GLY A 183 13.64 0.30 6.16
CA GLY A 183 13.49 1.61 5.51
C GLY A 183 12.34 1.72 4.52
N SER A 184 11.53 0.66 4.36
CA SER A 184 10.25 0.75 3.66
C SER A 184 9.06 1.07 4.59
N PHE A 185 9.24 0.88 5.90
CA PHE A 185 8.30 1.17 6.98
C PHE A 185 9.03 1.83 8.16
N THR A 186 8.29 2.47 9.06
CA THR A 186 8.83 3.27 10.17
C THR A 186 9.44 2.35 11.22
N THR A 187 10.61 2.70 11.75
CA THR A 187 11.29 1.96 12.82
C THR A 187 10.41 1.91 14.08
N ILE A 188 10.22 0.72 14.65
CA ILE A 188 9.32 0.50 15.80
C ILE A 188 9.82 1.26 17.03
N GLU A 189 11.14 1.34 17.23
CA GLU A 189 11.76 2.02 18.35
C GLU A 189 11.41 3.51 18.41
N VAL A 190 11.29 4.17 17.25
CA VAL A 190 10.85 5.58 17.16
C VAL A 190 9.37 5.68 17.52
N THR A 191 8.53 4.76 17.04
CA THR A 191 7.10 4.73 17.40
C THR A 191 6.88 4.44 18.88
N ASP A 192 7.62 3.50 19.45
CA ASP A 192 7.57 3.14 20.89
C ASP A 192 7.89 4.34 21.77
N GLU A 193 8.99 5.03 21.44
CA GLU A 193 9.43 6.20 22.17
C GLU A 193 8.43 7.37 22.03
N LEU A 194 7.89 7.58 20.83
CA LEU A 194 6.85 8.58 20.62
C LEU A 194 5.60 8.29 21.47
N VAL A 195 5.16 7.04 21.52
CA VAL A 195 4.03 6.59 22.35
C VAL A 195 4.31 6.85 23.84
N ARG A 196 5.54 6.58 24.31
CA ARG A 196 5.95 6.87 25.69
C ARG A 196 5.86 8.37 26.00
N LEU A 197 6.46 9.21 25.15
CA LEU A 197 6.48 10.67 25.32
C LEU A 197 5.07 11.29 25.28
N VAL A 198 4.19 10.78 24.41
CA VAL A 198 2.79 11.22 24.37
C VAL A 198 2.07 10.93 25.69
N ARG A 199 2.28 9.75 26.28
CA ARG A 199 1.70 9.38 27.58
C ARG A 199 2.23 10.24 28.71
N GLU A 200 3.53 10.55 28.70
CA GLU A 200 4.16 11.42 29.70
C GLU A 200 3.62 12.85 29.66
N ALA A 201 3.31 13.35 28.46
CA ALA A 201 2.58 14.62 28.29
C ALA A 201 1.11 14.56 28.72
N GLY A 202 0.61 13.39 29.14
CA GLY A 202 -0.77 13.16 29.57
C GLY A 202 -1.76 12.95 28.41
N GLY A 203 -1.28 12.71 27.20
CA GLY A 203 -2.08 12.36 26.04
C GLY A 203 -2.39 10.86 25.96
N THR A 204 -3.41 10.51 25.19
CA THR A 204 -3.79 9.11 24.89
C THR A 204 -3.36 8.76 23.47
N PRO A 205 -2.31 7.95 23.27
CA PRO A 205 -1.85 7.59 21.94
C PRO A 205 -2.78 6.56 21.27
N LEU A 206 -3.09 6.84 20.00
CA LEU A 206 -3.80 5.97 19.08
C LEU A 206 -2.92 5.81 17.83
N VAL A 207 -2.36 4.62 17.63
CA VAL A 207 -1.49 4.33 16.49
C VAL A 207 -2.29 3.70 15.37
N VAL A 208 -2.19 4.26 14.18
CA VAL A 208 -3.03 3.87 13.04
C VAL A 208 -2.25 3.82 11.75
N ASP A 209 -2.69 2.97 10.84
CA ASP A 209 -2.46 3.09 9.41
C ASP A 209 -3.70 2.53 8.70
N SER A 210 -3.69 2.45 7.38
CA SER A 210 -4.77 1.86 6.62
C SER A 210 -4.26 0.92 5.55
N ASP A 211 -5.12 -0.02 5.16
CA ASP A 211 -4.89 -0.88 4.01
C ASP A 211 -4.44 -0.09 2.78
N MET A 212 -3.64 -0.78 1.97
CA MET A 212 -3.21 -0.33 0.66
C MET A 212 -3.32 -1.54 -0.27
N ILE A 213 -3.53 -1.27 -1.56
CA ILE A 213 -3.83 -2.30 -2.55
C ILE A 213 -2.88 -3.50 -2.50
N TRP A 214 -1.56 -3.24 -2.42
CA TRP A 214 -0.52 -4.27 -2.36
C TRP A 214 -0.28 -4.84 -0.94
N THR A 215 -0.63 -4.08 0.11
CA THR A 215 -0.26 -4.38 1.50
C THR A 215 -1.45 -4.20 2.43
N GLU A 216 -2.11 -5.30 2.78
CA GLU A 216 -3.12 -5.31 3.84
C GLU A 216 -2.46 -5.05 5.21
N PHE A 217 -3.09 -4.21 6.03
CA PHE A 217 -2.54 -3.70 7.28
C PHE A 217 -2.12 -4.78 8.27
N TRP A 218 -3.02 -5.72 8.60
CA TRP A 218 -2.73 -6.72 9.62
C TRP A 218 -1.60 -7.68 9.23
N PRO A 219 -1.59 -8.24 8.00
CA PRO A 219 -0.46 -9.05 7.53
C PRO A 219 0.89 -8.35 7.55
N VAL A 220 0.98 -7.08 7.12
CA VAL A 220 2.27 -6.36 7.09
C VAL A 220 2.68 -5.92 8.49
N ALA A 221 1.76 -5.39 9.30
CA ALA A 221 2.03 -5.03 10.69
C ALA A 221 2.51 -6.24 11.51
N SER A 222 2.04 -7.46 11.20
CA SER A 222 2.54 -8.67 11.85
C SER A 222 3.94 -9.06 11.39
N GLN A 223 4.30 -8.84 10.13
CA GLN A 223 5.62 -9.18 9.60
C GLN A 223 6.69 -8.19 10.04
N GLU A 224 6.34 -6.91 10.09
CA GLU A 224 7.23 -5.82 10.52
C GLU A 224 7.42 -5.79 12.04
N GLY A 225 6.57 -6.49 12.80
CA GLY A 225 6.66 -6.60 14.25
C GLY A 225 5.73 -5.66 15.03
N TYR A 226 5.07 -4.71 14.35
CA TYR A 226 4.11 -3.77 14.94
C TYR A 226 2.98 -4.46 15.71
N TYR A 227 2.45 -5.58 15.21
CA TYR A 227 1.38 -6.31 15.90
C TYR A 227 1.83 -6.86 17.27
N LYS A 228 3.05 -7.39 17.34
CA LYS A 228 3.63 -7.88 18.60
C LYS A 228 3.94 -6.72 19.53
N TRP A 229 4.60 -5.69 19.00
CA TRP A 229 4.92 -4.47 19.75
C TRP A 229 3.68 -3.83 20.37
N ALA A 230 2.60 -3.62 19.60
CA ALA A 230 1.38 -2.96 20.08
C ALA A 230 0.75 -3.67 21.29
N LYS A 231 0.80 -5.02 21.32
CA LYS A 231 0.35 -5.82 22.47
C LYS A 231 1.19 -5.57 23.71
N HIS A 232 2.52 -5.52 23.57
CA HIS A 232 3.42 -5.26 24.69
C HIS A 232 3.33 -3.81 25.18
N ALA A 233 3.28 -2.85 24.26
CA ALA A 233 3.18 -1.43 24.56
C ALA A 233 1.81 -1.03 25.13
N SER A 234 0.82 -1.94 25.15
CA SER A 234 -0.56 -1.71 25.61
C SER A 234 -1.19 -0.45 24.99
N THR A 235 -0.91 -0.23 23.70
CA THR A 235 -1.37 0.95 22.93
C THR A 235 -2.56 0.60 22.06
N THR A 236 -3.46 1.56 21.88
CA THR A 236 -4.55 1.38 20.90
C THR A 236 -3.96 1.38 19.50
N PHE A 237 -4.09 0.26 18.79
CA PHE A 237 -3.55 0.05 17.45
C PHE A 237 -4.68 -0.37 16.50
N LYS A 238 -4.93 0.40 15.43
CA LYS A 238 -6.09 0.19 14.54
C LYS A 238 -5.73 0.31 13.07
N ASN A 239 -6.34 -0.54 12.25
CA ASN A 239 -6.53 -0.29 10.83
C ASN A 239 -7.68 0.70 10.65
N LEU A 240 -7.46 1.82 9.95
CA LEU A 240 -8.51 2.81 9.71
C LEU A 240 -9.69 2.25 8.89
N PHE A 241 -9.45 1.24 8.03
CA PHE A 241 -10.52 0.54 7.29
C PHE A 241 -11.54 -0.13 8.23
N ASP A 242 -11.09 -0.62 9.39
CA ASP A 242 -11.93 -1.33 10.37
C ASP A 242 -12.69 -0.37 11.32
N THR A 243 -12.46 0.94 11.20
CA THR A 243 -13.06 1.94 12.09
C THR A 243 -14.43 2.42 11.62
N LYS A 244 -15.12 3.19 12.47
CA LYS A 244 -16.29 3.96 12.03
C LYS A 244 -15.81 5.04 11.05
N CYS A 245 -16.35 5.00 9.85
CA CYS A 245 -16.04 5.94 8.78
C CYS A 245 -17.23 6.89 8.55
N ALA A 246 -16.98 7.99 7.86
CA ALA A 246 -18.00 8.94 7.44
C ALA A 246 -17.60 9.60 6.12
N TYR A 247 -18.54 10.26 5.47
CA TYR A 247 -18.25 11.10 4.32
C TYR A 247 -17.66 12.43 4.78
N PHE A 248 -16.67 12.94 4.06
CA PHE A 248 -16.04 14.22 4.32
C PHE A 248 -15.86 14.96 3.00
N ASP A 249 -16.31 16.21 2.99
CA ASP A 249 -16.14 17.12 1.87
C ASP A 249 -14.79 17.83 1.96
N PHE A 250 -13.86 17.44 1.09
CA PHE A 250 -12.58 18.11 0.91
C PHE A 250 -12.68 19.35 0.03
N GLY A 251 -13.79 19.52 -0.70
CA GLY A 251 -13.93 20.45 -1.80
C GLY A 251 -12.96 20.14 -2.94
N GLY A 252 -12.70 21.13 -3.81
CA GLY A 252 -11.62 21.06 -4.79
C GLY A 252 -11.69 19.87 -5.73
N ALA A 253 -10.57 19.20 -5.97
CA ALA A 253 -10.50 18.04 -6.88
C ALA A 253 -10.98 16.74 -6.21
N LEU A 254 -10.79 16.60 -4.90
CA LEU A 254 -11.07 15.40 -4.14
C LEU A 254 -12.56 15.25 -3.77
N GLN A 255 -13.31 16.37 -3.70
CA GLN A 255 -14.75 16.38 -3.44
C GLN A 255 -15.10 15.59 -2.16
N ILE A 256 -16.22 14.87 -2.15
CA ILE A 256 -16.66 14.06 -1.01
C ILE A 256 -15.97 12.69 -1.05
N GLN A 257 -15.24 12.35 0.02
CA GLN A 257 -14.58 11.06 0.19
C GLN A 257 -14.89 10.43 1.54
N VAL A 258 -14.65 9.13 1.65
CA VAL A 258 -14.77 8.41 2.92
C VAL A 258 -13.50 8.60 3.75
N ILE A 259 -13.66 8.91 5.03
CA ILE A 259 -12.58 9.03 6.00
C ILE A 259 -12.89 8.23 7.27
N SER A 260 -11.86 7.93 8.07
CA SER A 260 -12.06 7.43 9.42
C SER A 260 -12.49 8.57 10.36
N LYS A 261 -13.47 8.31 11.23
CA LYS A 261 -13.84 9.25 12.30
C LYS A 261 -12.74 9.41 13.36
N GLU A 262 -11.73 8.54 13.40
CA GLU A 262 -10.58 8.73 14.29
C GLU A 262 -9.80 10.00 13.92
N LEU A 263 -9.71 10.35 12.62
CA LEU A 263 -9.10 11.61 12.15
C LEU A 263 -9.89 12.83 12.64
N LEU A 264 -11.22 12.79 12.53
CA LEU A 264 -12.09 13.88 12.99
C LEU A 264 -12.01 14.09 14.51
N ASN A 265 -11.86 13.00 15.26
CA ASN A 265 -11.94 13.00 16.72
C ASN A 265 -10.60 13.21 17.42
N ALA A 266 -9.49 13.20 16.69
CA ALA A 266 -8.17 13.45 17.22
C ALA A 266 -8.00 14.92 17.60
N ASP A 267 -7.48 15.18 18.79
CA ASP A 267 -7.13 16.53 19.25
C ASP A 267 -5.74 16.94 18.73
N VAL A 268 -4.88 15.94 18.49
CA VAL A 268 -3.54 16.07 17.92
C VAL A 268 -3.30 14.97 16.89
N ILE A 269 -2.78 15.34 15.72
CA ILE A 269 -2.34 14.41 14.67
C ILE A 269 -0.81 14.49 14.56
N ILE A 270 -0.13 13.35 14.68
CA ILE A 270 1.32 13.22 14.50
C ILE A 270 1.60 12.30 13.31
N SER A 271 2.25 12.82 12.27
CA SER A 271 2.71 12.03 11.12
C SER A 271 4.12 11.51 11.38
N LEU A 272 4.33 10.19 11.28
CA LEU A 272 5.61 9.53 11.54
C LEU A 272 6.06 8.66 10.34
N PRO A 273 6.29 9.22 9.15
CA PRO A 273 6.71 8.46 7.97
C PRO A 273 8.16 8.00 8.04
N THR A 274 8.51 7.00 7.24
CA THR A 274 9.91 6.73 6.87
C THR A 274 10.40 7.71 5.81
N MET A 275 11.67 8.10 5.89
CA MET A 275 12.38 8.85 4.85
C MET A 275 12.63 7.94 3.65
N LYS A 276 11.83 8.07 2.60
CA LYS A 276 12.01 7.27 1.38
C LYS A 276 11.60 7.96 0.10
N THR A 277 12.29 7.60 -0.97
CA THR A 277 11.94 7.95 -2.36
C THR A 277 10.69 7.22 -2.83
N HIS A 278 10.04 7.72 -3.88
CA HIS A 278 8.84 7.12 -4.44
C HIS A 278 8.73 7.38 -5.94
N ILE A 279 8.51 6.33 -6.73
CA ILE A 279 8.53 6.41 -8.20
C ILE A 279 7.52 7.40 -8.80
N LEU A 280 6.33 7.56 -8.20
CA LEU A 280 5.26 8.41 -8.76
C LEU A 280 5.19 9.82 -8.19
N THR A 281 5.77 10.04 -7.01
CA THR A 281 5.59 11.30 -6.26
C THR A 281 6.91 11.91 -5.85
N GLY A 282 8.03 11.35 -6.31
CA GLY A 282 9.40 11.68 -5.91
C GLY A 282 9.76 11.16 -4.51
N VAL A 283 8.96 11.50 -3.50
CA VAL A 283 9.17 11.12 -2.09
C VAL A 283 7.90 10.60 -1.43
N THR A 284 8.05 9.90 -0.30
CA THR A 284 6.95 9.55 0.60
C THR A 284 6.76 10.60 1.69
N CYS A 285 7.66 10.65 2.68
CA CYS A 285 7.67 11.66 3.75
C CYS A 285 6.28 11.95 4.36
N GLY A 286 6.10 13.13 4.97
CA GLY A 286 4.99 13.48 5.85
C GLY A 286 3.68 13.70 5.11
N MET A 287 3.70 14.43 4.00
CA MET A 287 2.49 14.77 3.25
C MET A 287 1.84 13.52 2.64
N LYS A 288 2.61 12.66 1.96
CA LYS A 288 2.08 11.42 1.37
C LYS A 288 1.66 10.40 2.44
N ASN A 289 2.27 10.45 3.62
CA ASN A 289 1.85 9.58 4.72
C ASN A 289 0.42 9.90 5.20
N MET A 290 0.00 11.17 5.12
CA MET A 290 -1.39 11.55 5.37
C MET A 290 -2.36 11.06 4.30
N TYR A 291 -1.94 10.95 3.03
CA TYR A 291 -2.70 10.22 2.02
C TYR A 291 -2.92 8.75 2.40
N GLY A 292 -1.98 8.15 3.13
CA GLY A 292 -2.14 6.81 3.70
C GLY A 292 -3.34 6.65 4.65
N THR A 293 -3.94 7.74 5.13
CA THR A 293 -5.05 7.70 6.10
C THR A 293 -6.42 7.41 5.50
N PHE A 294 -6.58 7.48 4.17
CA PHE A 294 -7.85 7.08 3.54
C PHE A 294 -8.17 5.62 3.88
N PRO A 295 -9.36 5.33 4.44
CA PRO A 295 -9.77 4.00 4.87
C PRO A 295 -10.23 3.14 3.69
N GLN A 296 -9.55 3.21 2.55
CA GLN A 296 -9.92 2.50 1.32
C GLN A 296 -8.81 1.53 0.94
N MET A 297 -9.20 0.33 0.50
CA MET A 297 -8.27 -0.68 0.03
C MET A 297 -7.68 -0.32 -1.32
N ASP A 298 -8.56 0.01 -2.27
CA ASP A 298 -8.17 0.45 -3.59
C ASP A 298 -7.98 1.96 -3.58
N LYS A 299 -6.75 2.37 -3.28
CA LYS A 299 -6.36 3.77 -3.36
C LYS A 299 -5.92 4.17 -4.78
N ALA A 300 -5.85 3.23 -5.74
CA ALA A 300 -5.49 3.54 -7.12
C ALA A 300 -6.51 4.48 -7.77
N VAL A 301 -7.76 4.45 -7.30
CA VAL A 301 -8.83 5.38 -7.71
C VAL A 301 -8.44 6.85 -7.58
N PHE A 302 -7.58 7.20 -6.60
CA PHE A 302 -7.11 8.58 -6.40
C PHE A 302 -6.10 9.03 -7.45
N HIS A 303 -5.44 8.10 -8.16
CA HIS A 303 -4.55 8.46 -9.26
C HIS A 303 -5.32 9.11 -10.41
N LYS A 304 -6.58 8.70 -10.64
CA LYS A 304 -7.49 9.33 -11.63
C LYS A 304 -7.78 10.80 -11.30
N LEU A 305 -7.64 11.20 -10.03
CA LEU A 305 -7.90 12.57 -9.56
C LEU A 305 -6.63 13.44 -9.52
N GLY A 306 -5.48 12.89 -9.91
CA GLY A 306 -4.17 13.53 -9.77
C GLY A 306 -3.63 13.38 -8.35
N ILE A 307 -2.74 12.39 -8.16
CA ILE A 307 -2.25 11.98 -6.84
C ILE A 307 -1.67 13.15 -6.01
N HIS A 308 -0.97 14.08 -6.65
CA HIS A 308 -0.38 15.23 -5.99
C HIS A 308 -1.43 16.20 -5.42
N LYS A 309 -2.54 16.42 -6.13
CA LYS A 309 -3.66 17.24 -5.66
C LYS A 309 -4.37 16.58 -4.48
N VAL A 310 -4.56 15.26 -4.55
CA VAL A 310 -5.14 14.48 -3.44
C VAL A 310 -4.26 14.57 -2.19
N ILE A 311 -2.93 14.42 -2.32
CA ILE A 311 -1.98 14.57 -1.21
C ILE A 311 -2.05 15.99 -0.62
N PHE A 312 -2.13 17.01 -1.47
CA PHE A 312 -2.27 18.39 -1.03
C PHE A 312 -3.58 18.62 -0.24
N GLU A 313 -4.72 18.18 -0.78
CA GLU A 313 -6.04 18.43 -0.19
C GLU A 313 -6.26 17.68 1.13
N VAL A 314 -5.73 16.46 1.28
CA VAL A 314 -5.79 15.75 2.56
C VAL A 314 -4.96 16.46 3.64
N ASN A 315 -3.79 17.01 3.31
CA ASN A 315 -2.97 17.77 4.26
C ASN A 315 -3.58 19.14 4.58
N LYS A 316 -4.33 19.74 3.65
CA LYS A 316 -5.10 20.95 3.92
C LYS A 316 -6.23 20.70 4.92
N ALA A 317 -6.90 19.56 4.82
CA ALA A 317 -8.00 19.18 5.72
C ALA A 317 -7.53 18.65 7.08
N PHE A 318 -6.51 17.78 7.08
CA PHE A 318 -5.98 17.08 8.25
C PHE A 318 -4.49 17.39 8.44
N LEU A 319 -4.17 18.66 8.66
CA LEU A 319 -2.79 19.11 8.82
C LEU A 319 -2.17 18.51 10.10
N PRO A 320 -1.05 17.77 10.03
CA PRO A 320 -0.39 17.24 11.22
C PRO A 320 0.11 18.36 12.13
N ASN A 321 -0.06 18.18 13.44
CA ASN A 321 0.48 19.08 14.47
C ASN A 321 1.99 18.93 14.67
N LEU A 322 2.50 17.74 14.36
CA LEU A 322 3.90 17.37 14.43
C LEU A 322 4.18 16.34 13.34
N THR A 323 5.25 16.53 12.59
CA THR A 323 5.75 15.57 11.60
C THR A 323 7.15 15.17 12.01
N ILE A 324 7.40 13.86 12.13
CA ILE A 324 8.70 13.28 12.42
C ILE A 324 9.03 12.33 11.27
N ILE A 325 10.01 12.66 10.44
CA ILE A 325 10.44 11.83 9.32
C ILE A 325 11.60 10.95 9.81
N ASP A 326 11.35 9.64 9.81
CA ASP A 326 12.27 8.62 10.27
C ASP A 326 13.22 8.18 9.16
N GLY A 327 14.44 8.71 9.21
CA GLY A 327 15.57 8.27 8.40
C GLY A 327 16.61 7.51 9.23
N THR A 328 16.23 6.86 10.34
CA THR A 328 17.16 5.95 11.04
C THR A 328 17.63 4.87 10.08
N ILE A 329 16.68 4.24 9.41
CA ILE A 329 16.87 3.52 8.16
C ILE A 329 15.81 4.06 7.17
N GLY A 330 16.27 4.68 6.09
CA GLY A 330 15.42 5.16 4.99
C GLY A 330 15.45 4.23 3.77
N GLY A 331 14.78 4.64 2.69
CA GLY A 331 14.68 3.85 1.46
C GLY A 331 14.91 4.65 0.18
N GLU A 332 15.90 4.28 -0.62
CA GLU A 332 16.19 4.90 -1.93
C GLU A 332 15.82 4.01 -3.12
N ALA A 333 16.15 4.44 -4.33
CA ALA A 333 15.93 3.75 -5.60
C ALA A 333 14.44 3.63 -6.00
N MET A 334 14.00 2.44 -6.42
CA MET A 334 12.70 2.19 -7.03
C MET A 334 11.62 1.87 -5.98
N GLY A 335 11.45 2.76 -5.00
CA GLY A 335 10.35 2.66 -4.03
C GLY A 335 8.98 2.83 -4.70
N PRO A 336 7.89 2.25 -4.13
CA PRO A 336 7.81 1.78 -2.75
C PRO A 336 8.15 0.30 -2.49
N LEU A 337 8.05 -0.59 -3.48
CA LEU A 337 8.22 -2.04 -3.28
C LEU A 337 9.69 -2.50 -3.44
N SER A 338 10.44 -1.81 -4.30
CA SER A 338 11.83 -2.14 -4.63
C SER A 338 12.82 -1.13 -4.03
N SER A 339 12.52 -0.62 -2.84
CA SER A 339 13.42 0.33 -2.14
C SER A 339 14.71 -0.37 -1.68
N GLU A 340 15.83 0.34 -1.76
CA GLU A 340 17.13 -0.05 -1.21
C GLU A 340 17.31 0.62 0.17
N PRO A 341 17.61 -0.12 1.24
CA PRO A 341 17.77 0.47 2.58
C PRO A 341 18.96 1.44 2.65
N VAL A 342 18.77 2.57 3.33
CA VAL A 342 19.80 3.56 3.61
C VAL A 342 19.89 3.75 5.12
N ASN A 343 20.99 3.31 5.77
CA ASN A 343 21.21 3.51 7.20
C ASN A 343 21.62 4.97 7.50
N TYR A 344 20.68 5.89 7.28
CA TYR A 344 20.94 7.32 7.29
C TYR A 344 21.01 7.92 8.70
N GLN A 345 20.59 7.16 9.73
CA GLN A 345 20.74 7.49 11.14
C GLN A 345 20.18 8.88 11.51
N THR A 346 19.20 9.39 10.76
CA THR A 346 18.77 10.79 10.85
C THR A 346 17.28 10.89 11.11
N LEU A 347 16.87 11.74 12.06
CA LEU A 347 15.49 12.15 12.24
C LEU A 347 15.33 13.62 11.84
N VAL A 348 14.26 13.93 11.13
CA VAL A 348 13.79 15.30 10.89
C VAL A 348 12.49 15.47 11.65
N ALA A 349 12.33 16.52 12.44
CA ALA A 349 11.06 16.84 13.07
C ALA A 349 10.67 18.30 12.87
N SER A 350 9.38 18.57 12.66
CA SER A 350 8.85 19.93 12.58
C SER A 350 7.38 19.97 12.99
N GLY A 351 6.95 21.12 13.53
CA GLY A 351 5.53 21.44 13.71
C GLY A 351 4.78 21.72 12.41
N ASN A 352 5.46 21.70 11.26
CA ASN A 352 4.90 21.94 9.94
C ASN A 352 5.34 20.82 8.96
N VAL A 353 4.37 20.09 8.40
CA VAL A 353 4.63 18.97 7.48
C VAL A 353 5.35 19.42 6.19
N VAL A 354 5.06 20.62 5.68
CA VAL A 354 5.69 21.14 4.45
C VAL A 354 7.17 21.44 4.70
N VAL A 355 7.49 22.01 5.87
CA VAL A 355 8.87 22.28 6.30
C VAL A 355 9.63 20.98 6.50
N ALA A 356 9.04 20.01 7.20
CA ALA A 356 9.65 18.68 7.40
C ALA A 356 9.97 18.00 6.06
N ASP A 357 9.01 17.98 5.14
CA ASP A 357 9.17 17.35 3.83
C ASP A 357 10.21 18.08 2.98
N ALA A 358 10.24 19.42 3.01
CA ALA A 358 11.23 20.21 2.31
C ALA A 358 12.66 19.94 2.82
N VAL A 359 12.85 19.88 4.13
CA VAL A 359 14.14 19.51 4.74
C VAL A 359 14.54 18.10 4.33
N ALA A 360 13.63 17.12 4.43
CA ALA A 360 13.91 15.75 4.01
C ALA A 360 14.24 15.65 2.51
N CYS A 361 13.52 16.36 1.64
CA CYS A 361 13.83 16.44 0.22
C CYS A 361 15.27 16.93 -0.02
N LYS A 362 15.68 18.01 0.65
CA LYS A 362 17.04 18.55 0.52
C LYS A 362 18.10 17.56 1.01
N LEU A 363 17.86 16.87 2.13
CA LEU A 363 18.75 15.82 2.65
C LEU A 363 18.89 14.63 1.67
N ILE A 364 17.80 14.24 1.01
CA ILE A 364 17.79 13.19 -0.03
C ILE A 364 18.51 13.66 -1.31
N GLY A 365 18.45 14.97 -1.60
CA GLY A 365 19.02 15.59 -2.80
C GLY A 365 17.99 16.02 -3.84
N PHE A 366 16.72 16.13 -3.47
CA PHE A 366 15.67 16.74 -4.29
C PHE A 366 15.53 18.24 -3.99
N ASN A 367 15.18 19.02 -5.00
CA ASN A 367 14.58 20.33 -4.78
C ASN A 367 13.12 20.13 -4.33
N PRO A 368 12.71 20.63 -3.15
CA PRO A 368 11.33 20.47 -2.67
C PRO A 368 10.27 21.01 -3.63
N LEU A 369 10.59 22.08 -4.37
CA LEU A 369 9.64 22.71 -5.30
C LEU A 369 9.45 21.92 -6.60
N ASP A 370 10.28 20.93 -6.89
CA ASP A 370 10.08 19.99 -8.00
C ASP A 370 9.03 18.92 -7.63
N ILE A 371 8.72 18.76 -6.34
CA ILE A 371 7.70 17.83 -5.85
C ILE A 371 6.36 18.54 -5.83
N GLU A 372 5.49 18.23 -6.80
CA GLU A 372 4.26 19.00 -7.07
C GLU A 372 3.36 19.19 -5.84
N HIS A 373 3.21 18.19 -4.96
CA HIS A 373 2.33 18.34 -3.79
C HIS A 373 2.94 19.25 -2.71
N ILE A 374 4.28 19.30 -2.60
CA ILE A 374 4.99 20.22 -1.70
C ILE A 374 4.90 21.64 -2.27
N LYS A 375 5.11 21.80 -3.59
CA LYS A 375 4.95 23.08 -4.29
C LYS A 375 3.54 23.65 -4.11
N LEU A 376 2.49 22.86 -4.36
CA LEU A 376 1.10 23.26 -4.15
C LEU A 376 0.84 23.70 -2.70
N ALA A 377 1.42 22.99 -1.73
CA ALA A 377 1.27 23.34 -0.32
C ALA A 377 2.00 24.62 0.06
N HIS A 378 3.18 24.86 -0.52
CA HIS A 378 3.92 26.10 -0.37
C HIS A 378 3.16 27.30 -0.95
N GLU A 379 2.70 27.20 -2.20
CA GLU A 379 1.94 28.25 -2.88
C GLU A 379 0.62 28.57 -2.17
N ALA A 380 -0.01 27.57 -1.54
CA ALA A 380 -1.21 27.74 -0.72
C ALA A 380 -0.95 28.28 0.71
N GLY A 381 0.31 28.51 1.08
CA GLY A 381 0.69 29.05 2.39
C GLY A 381 0.54 28.06 3.57
N LEU A 382 0.50 26.75 3.31
CA LEU A 382 0.46 25.73 4.37
C LEU A 382 1.79 25.70 5.15
N GLY A 383 2.91 25.90 4.45
CA GLY A 383 4.24 26.05 5.04
C GLY A 383 5.28 26.52 4.04
N ASP A 384 6.51 26.72 4.52
CA ASP A 384 7.61 27.19 3.69
C ASP A 384 8.47 26.01 3.19
N ALA A 385 8.49 25.79 1.87
CA ALA A 385 9.31 24.77 1.23
C ALA A 385 10.70 25.27 0.83
N THR A 386 10.98 26.56 1.02
CA THR A 386 12.26 27.19 0.66
C THR A 386 13.31 27.10 1.77
N VAL A 387 12.90 26.69 2.98
CA VAL A 387 13.76 26.52 4.16
C VAL A 387 15.06 25.78 3.86
N GLU A 388 16.20 26.36 4.24
CA GLU A 388 17.51 25.73 4.08
C GLU A 388 17.94 25.04 5.38
N PRO A 389 18.14 23.71 5.37
CA PRO A 389 18.69 23.02 6.52
C PRO A 389 20.19 23.30 6.62
N ASP A 390 20.62 23.77 7.77
CA ASP A 390 22.03 23.71 8.14
C ASP A 390 22.38 22.26 8.50
N ILE A 391 23.25 21.65 7.69
CA ILE A 391 23.72 20.29 7.88
C ILE A 391 25.20 20.25 8.30
N GLU A 392 25.85 21.40 8.44
CA GLU A 392 27.29 21.48 8.78
C GLU A 392 27.55 20.96 10.21
N ASP A 393 26.59 21.17 11.11
CA ASP A 393 26.64 20.69 12.50
C ASP A 393 26.29 19.19 12.63
N LEU A 394 25.89 18.52 11.55
CA LEU A 394 25.60 17.08 11.57
C LEU A 394 26.87 16.29 11.27
N PRO A 395 27.08 15.14 11.93
CA PRO A 395 28.10 14.18 11.51
C PRO A 395 27.93 13.86 10.01
N PRO A 396 28.97 13.99 9.17
CA PRO A 396 28.83 13.83 7.73
C PRO A 396 28.40 12.41 7.37
N HIS A 397 27.58 12.27 6.32
CA HIS A 397 27.14 10.98 5.80
C HIS A 397 27.29 10.92 4.27
N GLU A 398 27.76 9.78 3.74
CA GLU A 398 28.06 9.62 2.30
C GLU A 398 26.84 9.82 1.38
N LYS A 399 25.64 9.64 1.94
CA LYS A 399 24.35 9.83 1.26
C LYS A 399 23.79 11.24 1.37
N ASP A 400 24.44 12.17 2.05
CA ASP A 400 23.94 13.55 2.12
C ASP A 400 23.79 14.14 0.72
N LYS A 401 22.54 14.48 0.35
CA LYS A 401 22.13 14.98 -0.97
C LYS A 401 22.40 14.02 -2.14
N ASN A 402 22.74 12.76 -1.86
CA ASN A 402 23.24 11.79 -2.85
C ASN A 402 22.48 10.46 -2.79
N TRP A 403 21.16 10.51 -2.55
CA TRP A 403 20.33 9.31 -2.62
C TRP A 403 20.09 8.91 -4.07
N LYS A 404 20.01 7.60 -4.33
CA LYS A 404 19.63 7.06 -5.62
C LYS A 404 18.17 7.39 -5.91
N LYS A 405 17.93 8.27 -6.87
CA LYS A 405 16.59 8.71 -7.27
C LYS A 405 15.93 7.67 -8.19
N PRO A 406 14.59 7.52 -8.16
CA PRO A 406 13.87 6.66 -9.09
C PRO A 406 14.04 7.16 -10.53
N SER A 407 14.01 6.24 -11.49
CA SER A 407 14.06 6.58 -12.92
C SER A 407 12.81 7.34 -13.34
N VAL A 408 12.97 8.55 -13.88
CA VAL A 408 11.84 9.37 -14.37
C VAL A 408 11.06 8.62 -15.46
N LYS A 409 11.77 7.95 -16.38
CA LYS A 409 11.16 7.15 -17.45
C LYS A 409 10.31 6.00 -16.90
N ALA A 410 10.78 5.33 -15.85
CA ALA A 410 10.03 4.25 -15.22
C ALA A 410 8.76 4.76 -14.51
N GLY A 411 8.82 5.96 -13.91
CA GLY A 411 7.64 6.61 -13.32
C GLY A 411 6.60 7.02 -14.36
N GLN A 412 7.05 7.57 -15.50
CA GLN A 412 6.18 7.91 -16.64
C GLN A 412 5.50 6.66 -17.21
N PHE A 413 6.27 5.60 -17.48
CA PHE A 413 5.73 4.33 -17.93
C PHE A 413 4.67 3.76 -16.97
N TYR A 414 4.93 3.79 -15.66
CA TYR A 414 3.97 3.29 -14.68
C TYR A 414 2.67 4.12 -14.68
N ASN A 415 2.78 5.45 -14.80
CA ASN A 415 1.61 6.33 -14.94
C ASN A 415 0.84 6.03 -16.23
N ASP A 416 1.51 5.88 -17.38
CA ASP A 416 0.87 5.61 -18.67
C ASP A 416 0.12 4.28 -18.66
N VAL A 417 0.73 3.25 -18.07
CA VAL A 417 0.10 1.94 -17.88
C VAL A 417 -1.10 2.05 -16.96
N LEU A 418 -0.97 2.72 -15.81
CA LEU A 418 -2.09 2.96 -14.90
C LEU A 418 -3.22 3.69 -15.62
N GLU A 419 -2.97 4.84 -16.25
CA GLU A 419 -4.00 5.60 -16.95
C GLU A 419 -4.68 4.79 -18.05
N THR A 420 -3.93 3.97 -18.79
CA THR A 420 -4.46 3.12 -19.85
C THR A 420 -5.36 2.02 -19.29
N VAL A 421 -4.93 1.36 -18.21
CA VAL A 421 -5.69 0.32 -17.53
C VAL A 421 -6.97 0.89 -16.91
N LEU A 422 -6.86 2.06 -16.28
CA LEU A 422 -7.92 2.73 -15.56
C LEU A 422 -9.01 3.31 -16.49
N LYS A 423 -8.78 3.40 -17.81
CA LYS A 423 -9.78 3.77 -18.83
C LYS A 423 -10.79 2.66 -19.11
N TYR A 424 -10.52 1.41 -18.76
CA TYR A 424 -11.41 0.27 -19.05
C TYR A 424 -12.14 -0.19 -17.77
N PRO A 425 -13.46 -0.01 -17.67
CA PRO A 425 -14.25 -0.47 -16.52
C PRO A 425 -14.09 -1.98 -16.33
N GLY A 426 -13.70 -2.42 -15.12
CA GLY A 426 -13.51 -3.83 -14.77
C GLY A 426 -12.11 -4.40 -15.03
N VAL A 427 -11.24 -3.70 -15.76
CA VAL A 427 -9.84 -4.12 -15.96
C VAL A 427 -8.95 -3.70 -14.78
N GLU A 428 -9.33 -2.68 -14.02
CA GLU A 428 -8.68 -2.25 -12.78
C GLU A 428 -8.54 -3.42 -11.80
N THR A 429 -9.62 -4.18 -11.57
CA THR A 429 -9.59 -5.38 -10.74
C THR A 429 -8.63 -6.43 -11.29
N PHE A 430 -8.64 -6.69 -12.60
CA PHE A 430 -7.75 -7.67 -13.26
C PHE A 430 -6.26 -7.28 -13.24
N PHE A 431 -5.96 -6.00 -13.44
CA PHE A 431 -4.59 -5.49 -13.42
C PHE A 431 -4.04 -5.41 -12.00
N ASN A 432 -4.86 -4.98 -11.05
CA ASN A 432 -4.54 -5.03 -9.62
C ASN A 432 -4.30 -6.49 -9.18
N LEU A 433 -5.13 -7.43 -9.64
CA LEU A 433 -4.93 -8.88 -9.48
C LEU A 433 -3.60 -9.40 -10.02
N LEU A 434 -3.28 -9.02 -11.26
CA LEU A 434 -2.10 -9.50 -11.97
C LEU A 434 -0.83 -8.91 -11.34
N THR A 435 -0.92 -7.66 -10.92
CA THR A 435 0.17 -6.91 -10.28
C THR A 435 0.35 -7.36 -8.81
N ASP A 436 -0.71 -7.76 -8.12
CA ASP A 436 -0.66 -8.39 -6.79
C ASP A 436 0.17 -9.68 -6.85
N PHE A 437 -0.08 -10.49 -7.89
CA PHE A 437 0.65 -11.74 -8.11
C PHE A 437 2.09 -11.52 -8.61
N ILE A 438 2.29 -10.64 -9.60
CA ILE A 438 3.58 -10.43 -10.28
C ILE A 438 4.53 -9.51 -9.50
N LEU A 439 4.05 -8.44 -8.87
CA LEU A 439 4.93 -7.48 -8.18
C LEU A 439 5.04 -7.72 -6.69
N TYR A 440 4.00 -8.19 -6.01
CA TYR A 440 4.03 -8.37 -4.56
C TYR A 440 4.34 -9.81 -4.14
N ASP A 441 3.60 -10.79 -4.68
CA ASP A 441 3.82 -12.19 -4.33
C ASP A 441 5.13 -12.74 -4.97
N ALA A 442 5.51 -12.31 -6.18
CA ALA A 442 6.83 -12.66 -6.73
C ALA A 442 7.99 -11.99 -5.97
N ALA A 443 7.90 -10.70 -5.62
CA ALA A 443 8.96 -10.01 -4.88
C ALA A 443 9.14 -10.52 -3.44
N THR A 444 8.15 -11.23 -2.89
CA THR A 444 8.22 -11.84 -1.55
C THR A 444 8.58 -13.32 -1.58
N LEU A 445 8.63 -13.96 -2.76
CA LEU A 445 9.09 -15.34 -2.92
C LEU A 445 10.61 -15.37 -3.13
N PRO A 446 11.39 -16.15 -2.35
CA PRO A 446 12.85 -16.15 -2.41
C PRO A 446 13.45 -16.44 -3.79
N ILE A 447 12.71 -17.15 -4.67
CA ILE A 447 13.14 -17.52 -6.02
C ILE A 447 12.95 -16.35 -7.02
N PHE A 448 12.02 -15.44 -6.76
CA PHE A 448 11.65 -14.35 -7.68
C PHE A 448 12.03 -12.95 -7.18
N GLU A 449 12.57 -12.85 -5.95
CA GLU A 449 13.00 -11.60 -5.31
C GLU A 449 14.01 -10.81 -6.15
N ASN A 450 14.94 -11.52 -6.82
CA ASN A 450 15.93 -10.92 -7.73
C ASN A 450 15.42 -10.76 -9.17
N LEU A 451 14.36 -11.48 -9.54
CA LEU A 451 13.77 -11.41 -10.88
C LEU A 451 12.91 -10.15 -11.05
N THR A 452 12.33 -9.59 -9.99
CA THR A 452 11.38 -8.48 -10.12
C THR A 452 12.00 -7.23 -10.79
N PRO A 453 13.22 -6.79 -10.45
CA PRO A 453 13.91 -5.71 -11.18
C PRO A 453 14.19 -6.06 -12.65
N GLU A 454 14.60 -7.30 -12.94
CA GLU A 454 14.87 -7.78 -14.29
C GLU A 454 13.58 -7.93 -15.11
N LEU A 455 12.47 -8.34 -14.50
CA LEU A 455 11.16 -8.44 -15.11
C LEU A 455 10.62 -7.06 -15.47
N LEU A 456 10.81 -6.07 -14.60
CA LEU A 456 10.50 -4.67 -14.89
C LEU A 456 11.36 -4.14 -16.05
N PHE A 457 12.62 -4.55 -16.15
CA PHE A 457 13.52 -4.20 -17.24
C PHE A 457 13.13 -4.88 -18.57
N ILE A 458 12.78 -6.18 -18.53
CA ILE A 458 12.30 -6.95 -19.69
C ILE A 458 10.97 -6.41 -20.18
N LEU A 459 10.05 -6.07 -19.28
CA LEU A 459 8.80 -5.40 -19.63
C LEU A 459 9.11 -4.05 -20.31
N ASN A 460 10.00 -3.25 -19.71
CA ASN A 460 10.46 -1.99 -20.32
C ASN A 460 11.00 -2.20 -21.75
N ASP A 461 11.83 -3.22 -21.99
CA ASP A 461 12.38 -3.55 -23.32
C ASP A 461 11.32 -4.05 -24.33
N ILE A 462 10.36 -4.88 -23.87
CA ILE A 462 9.23 -5.35 -24.70
C ILE A 462 8.32 -4.18 -25.10
N PHE A 463 8.09 -3.24 -24.18
CA PHE A 463 7.29 -2.05 -24.44
C PHE A 463 8.03 -1.01 -25.27
N ASP A 464 9.35 -0.91 -25.14
CA ASP A 464 10.21 -0.14 -26.05
C ASP A 464 10.09 -0.66 -27.49
N ALA A 465 10.06 -1.98 -27.67
CA ALA A 465 9.84 -2.60 -28.97
C ALA A 465 8.43 -2.32 -29.52
N LEU A 466 7.39 -2.32 -28.66
CA LEU A 466 6.02 -1.95 -29.03
C LEU A 466 5.88 -0.46 -29.36
N GLY A 467 6.58 0.41 -28.64
CA GLY A 467 6.66 1.85 -28.88
C GLY A 467 7.32 2.19 -30.22
N ARG A 468 8.46 1.54 -30.51
CA ARG A 468 9.16 1.64 -31.80
C ARG A 468 8.34 1.07 -32.96
N SER A 469 7.39 0.17 -32.70
CA SER A 469 6.48 -0.38 -33.72
C SER A 469 5.37 0.59 -34.18
N GLY A 470 5.25 1.77 -33.56
CA GLY A 470 4.29 2.81 -33.96
C GLY A 470 2.83 2.53 -33.61
N LYS A 471 2.54 1.44 -32.89
CA LYS A 471 1.18 1.09 -32.44
C LYS A 471 0.73 1.86 -31.19
N VAL A 472 1.66 2.52 -30.50
CA VAL A 472 1.42 3.42 -29.37
C VAL A 472 2.21 4.70 -29.64
N LYS A 473 1.54 5.86 -29.69
CA LYS A 473 2.21 7.17 -29.80
C LYS A 473 2.50 7.68 -28.40
N TRP A 474 3.78 7.73 -28.05
CA TRP A 474 4.24 8.42 -26.85
C TRP A 474 4.13 9.93 -27.07
N GLN A 475 3.59 10.66 -26.08
CA GLN A 475 3.79 12.11 -26.06
C GLN A 475 5.27 12.36 -25.77
N GLU A 476 5.90 13.22 -26.58
CA GLU A 476 7.25 13.65 -26.26
C GLU A 476 7.25 14.29 -24.87
N PRO A 477 8.22 13.93 -24.00
CA PRO A 477 8.31 14.54 -22.69
C PRO A 477 8.47 16.05 -22.86
N PRO A 478 7.86 16.88 -21.99
CA PRO A 478 8.26 18.28 -21.92
C PRO A 478 9.75 18.35 -21.65
N GLU A 479 10.47 19.18 -22.40
CA GLU A 479 11.88 19.47 -22.15
C GLU A 479 12.00 20.10 -20.76
N TRP A 480 12.50 19.34 -19.79
CA TRP A 480 12.96 19.81 -18.48
C TRP A 480 14.47 19.64 -18.37
#